data_AF-A0A355VUM7-F1
#
_entry.id   AF-A0A355VUM7-F1
#
_cell.length_a   1.000
_cell.length_b   1.000
_cell.length_c   1.000
_cell.angle_alpha   90.00
_cell.angle_beta   90.00
_cell.angle_gamma   90.00
#
_symmetry.space_group_name_H-M   'P 1'
#
loop_
_entity.id
_entity.type
_entity.pdbx_description
1 polymer ?
#
loop_
_entity_poly.entity_id
_entity_poly.type
_entity_poly.pdbx_seq_one_letter_code
_entity_poly.pdbx_strand_id
1 'polypeptide(L)'
;MTRHFICFYAHFSFAVFLPKLYNEEHQIMKELEMVKPTIGISMDSSKENTYSQYPWYALREHYCDTVYKAGGLPVMLPHTTELIDHYLDLVDGVAISGGDFDHDPKLYGQDFYHEKTVLNPARSAFDFTFVEKALERDIPLLGICAGQQML
;
A
#
# COMPACT_ATOMS: atom_id res chain seq x y z
N MET A 1 -41.00 -4.59 -41.53
CA MET A 1 -41.63 -4.16 -40.27
C MET A 1 -40.52 -4.05 -39.23
N THR A 2 -39.93 -2.87 -39.09
CA THR A 2 -38.85 -2.64 -38.12
C THR A 2 -38.96 -1.20 -37.62
N ARG A 3 -38.99 -1.11 -36.29
CA ARG A 3 -39.38 0.06 -35.50
C ARG A 3 -38.31 1.15 -35.50
N HIS A 4 -38.79 2.37 -35.32
CA HIS A 4 -38.04 3.59 -35.06
C HIS A 4 -37.17 3.51 -33.81
N PHE A 5 -35.95 4.06 -33.88
CA PHE A 5 -35.35 4.88 -32.82
C PHE A 5 -34.67 6.10 -33.45
N ILE A 6 -35.52 7.09 -33.71
CA ILE A 6 -35.35 8.51 -33.45
C ILE A 6 -33.91 8.96 -33.11
N CYS A 7 -33.25 9.48 -34.14
CA CYS A 7 -32.14 10.41 -34.04
C CYS A 7 -32.75 11.81 -33.90
N PHE A 8 -32.76 12.40 -32.70
CA PHE A 8 -33.01 13.84 -32.54
C PHE A 8 -31.66 14.56 -32.49
N TYR A 9 -31.26 15.07 -33.66
CA TYR A 9 -30.45 16.26 -33.74
C TYR A 9 -31.20 17.41 -33.05
N ALA A 10 -30.80 17.73 -31.82
CA ALA A 10 -31.15 19.01 -31.21
C ALA A 10 -30.12 20.05 -31.67
N HIS A 11 -30.43 20.73 -32.78
CA HIS A 11 -29.84 22.03 -33.10
C HIS A 11 -30.36 23.06 -32.09
N PHE A 12 -29.68 23.16 -30.95
CA PHE A 12 -29.89 24.23 -29.98
C PHE A 12 -28.52 24.68 -29.47
N SER A 13 -28.01 25.77 -30.06
CA SER A 13 -26.90 26.63 -29.59
C SER A 13 -25.96 26.02 -28.56
N PHE A 14 -25.20 24.98 -28.93
CA PHE A 14 -24.33 24.23 -28.02
C PHE A 14 -22.93 24.86 -27.85
N ALA A 15 -22.69 26.06 -28.41
CA ALA A 15 -21.35 26.64 -28.48
C ALA A 15 -20.86 27.33 -27.20
N VAL A 16 -21.73 27.58 -26.21
CA VAL A 16 -21.35 28.33 -24.98
C VAL A 16 -21.26 27.43 -23.74
N PHE A 17 -21.83 26.22 -23.78
CA PHE A 17 -21.81 25.28 -22.65
C PHE A 17 -20.70 24.22 -22.75
N LEU A 18 -20.21 23.93 -23.96
CA LEU A 18 -19.10 23.01 -24.19
C LEU A 18 -17.79 23.41 -23.48
N PRO A 19 -17.37 24.69 -23.45
CA PRO A 19 -16.11 25.05 -22.78
C PRO A 19 -16.16 24.86 -21.27
N LYS A 20 -17.34 25.04 -20.64
CA LYS A 20 -17.53 24.85 -19.20
C LYS A 20 -17.56 23.37 -18.83
N LEU A 21 -18.32 22.55 -19.56
CA LEU A 21 -18.34 21.11 -19.35
C LEU A 21 -16.98 20.46 -19.65
N TYR A 22 -16.29 20.89 -20.73
CA TYR A 22 -14.95 20.43 -21.04
C TYR A 22 -13.93 20.82 -19.96
N ASN A 23 -14.00 22.04 -19.42
CA ASN A 23 -13.12 22.46 -18.33
C ASN A 23 -13.44 21.77 -17.01
N GLU A 24 -14.72 21.52 -16.68
CA GLU A 24 -15.11 20.78 -15.48
C GLU A 24 -14.74 19.30 -15.58
N GLU A 25 -15.01 18.64 -16.70
CA GLU A 25 -14.56 17.25 -16.94
C GLU A 25 -13.04 17.16 -16.93
N HIS A 26 -12.31 18.13 -17.51
CA HIS A 26 -10.85 18.13 -17.51
C HIS A 26 -10.26 18.46 -16.13
N GLN A 27 -10.93 19.30 -15.33
CA GLN A 27 -10.57 19.59 -13.94
C GLN A 27 -10.83 18.37 -13.03
N ILE A 28 -11.95 17.68 -13.20
CA ILE A 28 -12.30 16.43 -12.50
C ILE A 28 -11.33 15.32 -12.91
N MET A 29 -11.00 15.19 -14.19
CA MET A 29 -9.99 14.23 -14.67
C MET A 29 -8.60 14.56 -14.12
N LYS A 30 -8.25 15.85 -14.01
CA LYS A 30 -7.04 16.29 -13.31
C LYS A 30 -7.10 15.95 -11.81
N GLU A 31 -8.19 16.21 -11.12
CA GLU A 31 -8.34 15.87 -9.69
C GLU A 31 -8.30 14.36 -9.45
N LEU A 32 -8.89 13.56 -10.34
CA LEU A 32 -8.78 12.10 -10.34
C LEU A 32 -7.38 11.59 -10.71
N GLU A 33 -6.64 12.30 -11.56
CA GLU A 33 -5.19 12.08 -11.80
C GLU A 33 -4.31 12.52 -10.60
N MET A 34 -4.84 13.33 -9.68
CA MET A 34 -4.07 13.97 -8.61
C MET A 34 -4.12 13.23 -7.27
N VAL A 35 -5.11 12.38 -7.02
CA VAL A 35 -5.15 11.56 -5.80
C VAL A 35 -4.40 10.26 -6.04
N LYS A 36 -3.11 10.26 -5.69
CA LYS A 36 -2.30 9.05 -5.68
C LYS A 36 -2.73 8.16 -4.51
N PRO A 37 -3.02 6.87 -4.72
CA PRO A 37 -3.31 5.96 -3.61
C PRO A 37 -2.09 5.90 -2.67
N THR A 38 -2.32 6.15 -1.40
CA THR A 38 -1.30 6.13 -0.35
C THR A 38 -1.03 4.69 0.05
N ILE A 39 0.20 4.23 -0.17
CA ILE A 39 0.60 2.85 0.13
C ILE A 39 1.54 2.86 1.34
N GLY A 40 1.08 2.28 2.44
CA GLY A 40 1.87 2.08 3.65
C GLY A 40 2.84 0.91 3.48
N ILE A 41 4.13 1.13 3.75
CA ILE A 41 5.18 0.13 3.57
C ILE A 41 5.87 -0.14 4.91
N SER A 42 5.86 -1.39 5.37
CA SER A 42 6.59 -1.77 6.59
C SER A 42 8.11 -1.62 6.37
N MET A 43 8.82 -1.09 7.36
CA MET A 43 10.27 -0.89 7.27
C MET A 43 11.05 -2.08 7.85
N ASP A 44 12.29 -2.30 7.43
CA ASP A 44 13.22 -3.12 8.19
C ASP A 44 13.74 -2.35 9.42
N SER A 45 14.22 -3.06 10.43
CA SER A 45 14.80 -2.46 11.63
C SER A 45 15.88 -3.34 12.25
N SER A 46 16.88 -2.72 12.86
CA SER A 46 17.83 -3.43 13.70
C SER A 46 18.34 -2.56 14.83
N LYS A 47 18.70 -3.21 15.93
CA LYS A 47 19.44 -2.61 17.06
C LYS A 47 20.93 -2.92 17.00
N GLU A 48 21.35 -3.74 16.04
CA GLU A 48 22.74 -4.09 15.84
C GLU A 48 23.48 -2.99 15.10
N ASN A 49 24.78 -2.88 15.38
CA ASN A 49 25.67 -1.93 14.73
C ASN A 49 26.11 -2.41 13.35
N THR A 50 25.13 -2.64 12.46
CA THR A 50 25.33 -3.08 11.08
C THR A 50 25.49 -1.87 10.15
N TYR A 51 24.39 -1.17 9.90
CA TYR A 51 24.32 0.02 9.06
C TYR A 51 24.52 1.32 9.85
N SER A 52 24.15 1.35 11.13
CA SER A 52 24.20 2.53 12.00
C SER A 52 24.65 2.15 13.41
N GLN A 53 25.38 3.06 14.08
CA GLN A 53 25.78 2.92 15.48
C GLN A 53 24.60 2.97 16.47
N TYR A 54 23.45 3.46 16.01
CA TYR A 54 22.21 3.54 16.77
C TYR A 54 21.13 2.68 16.12
N PRO A 55 20.10 2.24 16.89
CA PRO A 55 18.95 1.55 16.34
C PRO A 55 18.35 2.31 15.16
N TRP A 56 18.01 1.58 14.10
CA TRP A 56 17.62 2.18 12.83
C TRP A 56 16.37 1.53 12.26
N TYR A 57 15.70 2.30 11.41
CA TYR A 57 14.75 1.81 10.43
C TYR A 57 15.32 2.06 9.03
N ALA A 58 15.12 1.11 8.12
CA ALA A 58 15.55 1.25 6.74
C ALA A 58 14.58 0.53 5.78
N LEU A 59 14.58 0.95 4.53
CA LEU A 59 13.83 0.29 3.47
C LEU A 59 14.66 0.34 2.19
N ARG A 60 14.68 -0.77 1.43
CA ARG A 60 15.35 -0.78 0.12
C ARG A 60 14.60 0.15 -0.83
N GLU A 61 15.32 1.00 -1.55
CA GLU A 61 14.75 2.07 -2.39
C GLU A 61 13.68 1.56 -3.38
N HIS A 62 13.88 0.36 -3.95
CA HIS A 62 12.98 -0.22 -4.94
C HIS A 62 11.52 -0.39 -4.46
N TYR A 63 11.27 -0.51 -3.16
CA TYR A 63 9.90 -0.56 -2.63
C TYR A 63 9.16 0.75 -2.90
N CYS A 64 9.73 1.88 -2.48
CA CYS A 64 9.15 3.20 -2.73
C CYS A 64 9.11 3.52 -4.22
N ASP A 65 10.18 3.19 -4.94
CA ASP A 65 10.32 3.43 -6.37
C ASP A 65 9.25 2.70 -7.20
N THR A 66 8.95 1.45 -6.84
CA THR A 66 7.94 0.64 -7.54
C THR A 66 6.54 1.18 -7.28
N VAL A 67 6.23 1.55 -6.02
CA VAL A 67 4.95 2.20 -5.69
C VAL A 67 4.78 3.50 -6.47
N TYR A 68 5.81 4.36 -6.49
CA TYR A 68 5.78 5.61 -7.24
C TYR A 68 5.56 5.39 -8.74
N LYS A 69 6.31 4.44 -9.34
CA LYS A 69 6.18 4.09 -10.76
C LYS A 69 4.82 3.48 -11.09
N ALA A 70 4.16 2.84 -10.12
CA ALA A 70 2.80 2.33 -10.23
C ALA A 70 1.72 3.41 -10.02
N GLY A 71 2.10 4.67 -9.76
CA GLY A 71 1.18 5.79 -9.56
C GLY A 71 0.77 6.05 -8.10
N GLY A 72 1.32 5.30 -7.14
CA GLY A 72 1.03 5.46 -5.71
C GLY A 72 1.91 6.48 -4.99
N LEU A 73 1.52 6.81 -3.77
CA LEU A 73 2.29 7.60 -2.81
C LEU A 73 2.86 6.66 -1.73
N PRO A 74 4.17 6.34 -1.75
CA PRO A 74 4.77 5.46 -0.74
C PRO A 74 4.94 6.18 0.60
N VAL A 75 4.52 5.53 1.69
CA VAL A 75 4.71 6.01 3.07
C VAL A 75 5.36 4.90 3.90
N MET A 76 6.51 5.19 4.49
CA MET A 76 7.24 4.24 5.33
C MET A 76 6.68 4.23 6.77
N LEU A 77 6.39 3.03 7.30
CA LEU A 77 5.72 2.86 8.58
C LEU A 77 6.63 2.22 9.64
N PRO A 78 6.85 2.89 10.79
CA PRO A 78 7.64 2.33 11.91
C PRO A 78 6.84 1.32 12.72
N HIS A 79 7.54 0.46 13.48
CA HIS A 79 6.97 -0.71 14.18
C HIS A 79 6.30 -0.35 15.52
N THR A 80 5.40 0.63 15.51
CA THR A 80 4.60 0.99 16.68
C THR A 80 3.22 0.37 16.56
N THR A 81 3.02 -0.78 17.21
CA THR A 81 1.79 -1.58 17.13
C THR A 81 0.54 -0.82 17.55
N GLU A 82 0.67 0.08 18.52
CA GLU A 82 -0.41 0.91 19.04
C GLU A 82 -0.94 1.94 18.02
N LEU A 83 -0.14 2.24 16.99
CA LEU A 83 -0.49 3.19 15.94
C LEU A 83 -1.05 2.52 14.68
N ILE A 84 -1.15 1.20 14.64
CA ILE A 84 -1.61 0.46 13.45
C ILE A 84 -2.97 0.95 12.97
N ASP A 85 -3.94 1.12 13.87
CA ASP A 85 -5.28 1.56 13.48
C ASP A 85 -5.23 2.96 12.83
N HIS A 86 -4.40 3.86 13.36
CA HIS A 86 -4.17 5.18 12.76
C HIS A 86 -3.46 5.12 11.41
N TYR A 87 -2.52 4.18 11.23
CA TYR A 87 -1.89 3.99 9.91
C TYR A 87 -2.89 3.47 8.89
N LEU A 88 -3.74 2.51 9.26
CA LEU A 88 -4.76 1.95 8.38
C LEU A 88 -5.85 2.97 8.01
N ASP A 89 -6.09 3.99 8.85
CA ASP A 89 -6.98 5.11 8.53
C ASP A 89 -6.37 6.09 7.50
N LEU A 90 -5.05 6.05 7.28
CA LEU A 90 -4.31 6.99 6.42
C LEU A 90 -3.90 6.41 5.07
N VAL A 91 -3.99 5.09 4.88
CA VAL A 91 -3.49 4.41 3.70
C VAL A 91 -4.61 3.75 2.92
N ASP A 92 -4.49 3.76 1.59
CA ASP A 92 -5.41 3.11 0.67
C ASP A 92 -5.02 1.65 0.39
N GLY A 93 -3.81 1.26 0.79
CA GLY A 93 -3.27 -0.08 0.65
C GLY A 93 -1.97 -0.25 1.44
N VAL A 94 -1.56 -1.50 1.62
CA VAL A 94 -0.37 -1.84 2.41
C VAL A 94 0.55 -2.80 1.67
N ALA A 95 1.85 -2.62 1.86
CA ALA A 95 2.90 -3.48 1.35
C ALA A 95 3.80 -3.93 2.50
N ILE A 96 3.85 -5.25 2.74
CA ILE A 96 4.76 -5.83 3.73
C ILE A 96 6.09 -6.11 3.04
N SER A 97 7.11 -5.34 3.38
CA SER A 97 8.44 -5.49 2.81
C SER A 97 9.08 -6.80 3.25
N GLY A 98 9.95 -7.35 2.40
CA GLY A 98 10.88 -8.39 2.82
C GLY A 98 12.01 -7.79 3.66
N GLY A 99 12.71 -8.62 4.42
CA GLY A 99 13.87 -8.22 5.20
C GLY A 99 14.91 -9.34 5.26
N ASP A 100 16.02 -9.07 5.94
CA ASP A 100 17.04 -10.08 6.24
C ASP A 100 16.72 -10.80 7.57
N PHE A 101 15.46 -11.18 7.72
CA PHE A 101 14.94 -11.86 8.90
C PHE A 101 13.84 -12.85 8.48
N ASP A 102 13.64 -13.85 9.32
CA ASP A 102 12.57 -14.82 9.23
C ASP A 102 11.51 -14.50 10.30
N HIS A 103 10.24 -14.74 9.97
CA HIS A 103 9.18 -14.74 10.97
C HIS A 103 9.29 -15.99 11.85
N ASP A 104 8.80 -15.92 13.09
CA ASP A 104 8.83 -17.09 13.99
C ASP A 104 8.00 -18.22 13.35
N PRO A 105 8.58 -19.42 13.12
CA PRO A 105 7.87 -20.52 12.48
C PRO A 105 6.60 -20.98 13.19
N LYS A 106 6.48 -20.69 14.48
CA LYS A 106 5.26 -20.95 15.24
C LYS A 106 4.06 -20.16 14.72
N LEU A 107 4.28 -18.99 14.12
CA LEU A 107 3.22 -18.16 13.55
C LEU A 107 2.52 -18.84 12.36
N TYR A 108 3.18 -19.79 11.71
CA TYR A 108 2.64 -20.58 10.61
C TYR A 108 2.63 -22.10 10.91
N GLY A 109 2.63 -22.46 12.20
CA GLY A 109 2.40 -23.83 12.66
C GLY A 109 3.58 -24.79 12.51
N GLN A 110 4.81 -24.28 12.45
CA GLN A 110 6.03 -25.09 12.41
C GLN A 110 6.81 -25.03 13.73
N ASP A 111 7.29 -26.19 14.19
CA ASP A 111 8.06 -26.33 15.44
C ASP A 111 9.58 -26.29 15.24
N PHE A 112 10.06 -26.18 14.00
CA PHE A 112 11.47 -26.25 13.65
C PHE A 112 11.93 -24.97 12.97
N TYR A 113 13.09 -24.45 13.38
CA TYR A 113 13.80 -23.36 12.71
C TYR A 113 15.18 -23.85 12.28
N HIS A 114 15.72 -23.25 11.21
CA HIS A 114 17.08 -23.54 10.77
C HIS A 114 18.06 -22.76 11.66
N GLU A 115 19.29 -23.26 11.87
CA GLU A 115 20.32 -22.55 12.66
C GLU A 115 20.66 -21.13 12.15
N LYS A 116 20.22 -20.77 10.93
CA LYS A 116 20.46 -19.46 10.31
C LYS A 116 19.27 -18.51 10.45
N THR A 117 18.20 -18.92 11.12
CA THR A 117 16.99 -18.12 11.30
C THR A 117 17.30 -16.92 12.17
N VAL A 118 17.22 -15.73 11.58
CA VAL A 118 17.35 -14.46 12.29
C VAL A 118 15.94 -13.96 12.57
N LEU A 119 15.55 -13.90 13.84
CA LEU A 119 14.22 -13.43 14.24
C LEU A 119 14.25 -11.94 14.58
N ASN A 120 13.22 -11.21 14.16
CA ASN A 120 12.96 -9.84 14.64
C ASN A 120 11.57 -9.77 15.29
N PRO A 121 11.44 -10.08 16.60
CA PRO A 121 10.13 -10.20 17.26
C PRO A 121 9.27 -8.94 17.19
N ALA A 122 9.88 -7.75 17.27
CA ALA A 122 9.16 -6.49 17.20
C ALA A 122 8.57 -6.26 15.79
N ARG A 123 9.36 -6.52 14.75
CA ARG A 123 8.91 -6.48 13.37
C ARG A 123 7.84 -7.55 13.10
N SER A 124 8.05 -8.78 13.54
CA SER A 124 7.11 -9.88 13.34
C SER A 124 5.75 -9.59 13.99
N ALA A 125 5.75 -9.05 15.22
CA ALA A 125 4.52 -8.66 15.90
C ALA A 125 3.80 -7.52 15.17
N PHE A 126 4.55 -6.50 14.73
CA PHE A 126 3.98 -5.41 13.93
C PHE A 126 3.38 -5.91 12.62
N ASP A 127 4.13 -6.67 11.82
CA ASP A 127 3.68 -7.18 10.51
C ASP A 127 2.45 -8.07 10.68
N PHE A 128 2.45 -8.98 11.67
CA PHE A 128 1.32 -9.86 11.93
C PHE A 128 0.04 -9.07 12.24
N THR A 129 0.11 -8.17 13.24
CA THR A 129 -1.04 -7.35 13.61
C THR A 129 -1.47 -6.39 12.49
N PHE A 130 -0.52 -5.90 11.69
CA PHE A 130 -0.82 -5.00 10.58
C PHE A 130 -1.55 -5.73 9.45
N VAL A 131 -1.12 -6.95 9.10
CA VAL A 131 -1.79 -7.83 8.14
C VAL A 131 -3.19 -8.20 8.63
N GLU A 132 -3.31 -8.69 9.87
CA GLU A 132 -4.59 -9.09 10.47
C GLU A 132 -5.62 -7.96 10.39
N LYS A 133 -5.26 -6.76 10.86
CA LYS A 133 -6.16 -5.60 10.84
C LYS A 133 -6.42 -5.04 9.44
N ALA A 134 -5.47 -5.13 8.51
CA ALA A 134 -5.70 -4.74 7.13
C ALA A 134 -6.74 -5.66 6.46
N LEU A 135 -6.64 -6.98 6.71
CA LEU A 135 -7.61 -7.96 6.23
C LEU A 135 -9.00 -7.75 6.83
N GLU A 136 -9.09 -7.47 8.15
CA GLU A 136 -10.36 -7.16 8.82
C GLU A 136 -11.08 -5.92 8.22
N ARG A 137 -10.32 -5.00 7.63
CA ARG A 137 -10.80 -3.75 7.04
C ARG A 137 -10.93 -3.80 5.51
N ASP A 138 -10.73 -4.97 4.90
CA ASP A 138 -10.71 -5.15 3.43
C ASP A 138 -9.72 -4.20 2.72
N ILE A 139 -8.61 -3.84 3.39
CA ILE A 139 -7.56 -2.99 2.80
C ILE A 139 -6.68 -3.84 1.87
N PRO A 140 -6.46 -3.44 0.61
CA PRO A 140 -5.59 -4.14 -0.32
C PRO A 140 -4.18 -4.33 0.25
N LEU A 141 -3.67 -5.56 0.19
CA LEU A 141 -2.39 -5.93 0.78
C LEU A 141 -1.50 -6.69 -0.21
N LEU A 142 -0.20 -6.36 -0.20
CA LEU A 142 0.85 -7.08 -0.91
C LEU A 142 1.96 -7.54 0.07
N GLY A 143 2.17 -8.85 0.19
CA GLY A 143 3.30 -9.42 0.93
C GLY A 143 4.48 -9.75 0.00
N ILE A 144 5.70 -9.33 0.34
CA ILE A 144 6.91 -9.60 -0.46
C ILE A 144 7.89 -10.44 0.35
N CYS A 145 8.29 -11.59 -0.19
CA CYS A 145 9.24 -12.53 0.46
C CYS A 145 8.75 -12.94 1.86
N ALA A 146 9.44 -12.56 2.94
CA ALA A 146 9.00 -12.80 4.32
C ALA A 146 7.58 -12.25 4.58
N GLY A 147 7.20 -11.14 3.94
CA GLY A 147 5.84 -10.62 4.04
C GLY A 147 4.76 -11.51 3.40
N GLN A 148 5.11 -12.34 2.42
CA GLN A 148 4.18 -13.32 1.84
C GLN A 148 3.89 -14.47 2.81
N GLN A 149 4.83 -14.80 3.71
CA GLN A 149 4.64 -15.88 4.69
C GLN A 149 3.55 -15.57 5.73
N MET A 150 3.11 -14.31 5.79
CA MET A 150 2.14 -13.80 6.76
C MET A 150 0.70 -13.77 6.20
N LEU A 151 0.50 -14.19 4.94
CA LEU A 151 -0.79 -14.26 4.25
C LEU A 151 -1.24 -15.70 4.04
#